data_AF-A0A538AC36-F1
#
_entry.id   AF-A0A538AC36-F1
#
_cell.length_a   1.000
_cell.length_b   1.000
_cell.length_c   1.000
_cell.angle_alpha   90.00
_cell.angle_beta   90.00
_cell.angle_gamma   90.00
#
_symmetry.space_group_name_H-M   'P 1'
#
loop_
_entity.id
_entity.type
_entity.pdbx_description
1 polymer ?
#
loop_
_entity_poly.entity_id
_entity_poly.type
_entity_poly.pdbx_seq_one_letter_code
_entity_poly.pdbx_strand_id
1 'polypeptide(L)'
;MAQRNSPLRLRFADGEVTVSAQTQDVGEAHETLPVPFTGEPLEIGFNPEFLREGLESVDADEVALRLISSLRPGLLHSDEENFSYLIMPIRLAG
;
A
#
# COMPACT_ATOMS: atom_id res chain seq x y z
N MET A 1 -18.75 -3.03 -17.48
CA MET A 1 -19.00 -2.36 -16.19
C MET A 1 -17.67 -1.75 -15.78
N ALA A 2 -17.57 -0.44 -15.62
CA ALA A 2 -16.29 0.20 -15.33
C ALA A 2 -15.87 -0.19 -13.91
N GLN A 3 -14.79 -0.97 -13.80
CA GLN A 3 -14.14 -1.24 -12.52
C GLN A 3 -13.66 0.11 -11.98
N ARG A 4 -14.39 0.67 -11.01
CA ARG A 4 -14.00 1.91 -10.31
C ARG A 4 -12.89 1.55 -9.33
N ASN A 5 -11.65 1.46 -9.81
CA ASN A 5 -10.48 1.29 -8.92
C ASN A 5 -10.14 2.64 -8.29
N SER A 6 -10.84 2.94 -7.20
CA SER A 6 -10.45 4.05 -6.34
C SER A 6 -9.03 3.82 -5.81
N PRO A 7 -8.18 4.86 -5.82
CA PRO A 7 -6.87 4.81 -5.20
C PRO A 7 -6.94 4.28 -3.76
N LEU A 8 -6.04 3.35 -3.43
CA LEU A 8 -5.80 2.97 -2.05
C LEU A 8 -4.77 3.94 -1.47
N ARG A 9 -5.13 4.67 -0.42
CA ARG A 9 -4.24 5.55 0.34
C ARG A 9 -3.70 4.77 1.52
N LEU A 10 -2.38 4.69 1.63
CA LEU A 10 -1.69 4.18 2.81
C LEU A 10 -0.98 5.32 3.51
N ARG A 11 -1.30 5.49 4.80
CA ARG A 11 -0.65 6.45 5.69
C ARG A 11 0.09 5.68 6.76
N PHE A 12 1.41 5.80 6.75
CA PHE A 12 2.30 5.19 7.74
C PHE A 12 2.62 6.21 8.83
N ALA A 13 2.51 5.77 10.09
CA ALA A 13 2.86 6.51 11.28
C ALA A 13 3.49 5.56 12.30
N ASP A 14 3.90 6.08 13.46
CA ASP A 14 4.61 5.30 14.47
C ASP A 14 3.79 4.08 14.93
N GLY A 15 4.26 2.88 14.56
CA GLY A 15 3.64 1.59 14.91
C GLY A 15 2.37 1.21 14.12
N GLU A 16 1.95 1.98 13.12
CA GLU A 16 0.69 1.73 12.44
C GLU A 16 0.68 2.15 10.96
N VAL A 17 -0.20 1.50 10.21
CA VAL A 17 -0.59 1.90 8.86
C VAL A 17 -2.10 2.04 8.82
N THR A 18 -2.57 3.19 8.32
CA THR A 18 -3.97 3.38 7.97
C THR A 18 -4.15 3.21 6.47
N VAL A 19 -5.00 2.26 6.09
CA VAL A 19 -5.42 1.99 4.72
C VAL A 19 -6.77 2.64 4.51
N SER A 20 -6.92 3.48 3.48
CA SER A 20 -8.22 4.08 3.15
C SER A 20 -8.50 4.12 1.65
N ALA A 21 -9.78 4.10 1.30
CA ALA A 21 -10.25 4.25 -0.07
C ALA A 21 -11.56 5.05 -0.07
N GLN A 22 -11.72 5.91 -1.08
CA GLN A 22 -12.92 6.71 -1.25
C GLN A 22 -13.57 6.40 -2.59
N THR A 23 -14.85 6.01 -2.60
CA THR A 23 -15.64 5.77 -3.81
C THR A 23 -16.89 6.66 -3.79
N GLN A 24 -17.39 7.02 -4.97
CA GLN A 24 -18.62 7.84 -5.08
C GLN A 24 -19.85 7.11 -4.54
N ASP A 25 -19.88 5.78 -4.62
CA ASP A 25 -21.05 4.97 -4.32
C ASP A 25 -21.07 4.49 -2.85
N VAL A 26 -19.90 4.30 -2.22
CA VAL A 26 -19.76 3.73 -0.86
C VAL A 26 -19.29 4.77 0.16
N GLY A 27 -18.79 5.94 -0.27
CA GLY A 27 -18.21 6.94 0.62
C GLY A 27 -16.74 6.64 0.93
N GLU A 28 -16.32 6.87 2.18
CA GLU A 28 -14.96 6.61 2.66
C GLU A 28 -14.94 5.35 3.53
N ALA A 29 -14.00 4.45 3.26
CA ALA A 29 -13.66 3.33 4.12
C ALA A 29 -12.20 3.48 4.57
N HIS A 30 -11.94 3.24 5.85
CA HIS A 30 -10.59 3.19 6.40
C HIS A 30 -10.44 2.07 7.44
N GLU A 31 -9.24 1.53 7.53
CA GLU A 31 -8.84 0.54 8.52
C GLU A 31 -7.41 0.83 8.97
N THR A 32 -7.15 0.74 10.27
CA THR A 32 -5.83 0.96 10.86
C THR A 32 -5.31 -0.35 11.41
N LEU A 33 -4.09 -0.71 11.02
CA LEU A 33 -3.43 -1.96 11.36
C LEU A 33 -2.10 -1.66 12.07
N PRO A 34 -1.78 -2.38 13.15
CA PRO A 34 -0.47 -2.27 13.78
C PRO A 34 0.59 -2.87 12.85
N VAL A 35 1.67 -2.14 12.60
CA VAL A 35 2.81 -2.62 11.82
C VAL A 35 4.12 -2.10 12.42
N PRO A 36 5.20 -2.90 12.42
CA PRO A 36 6.53 -2.36 12.66
C PRO A 36 6.84 -1.29 11.60
N PHE A 37 7.06 -0.05 12.03
CA PHE A 37 7.36 1.06 11.14
C PHE A 37 8.64 1.77 11.57
N THR A 38 9.50 2.09 10.59
CA THR A 38 10.73 2.85 10.81
C THR A 38 10.87 3.90 9.73
N GLY A 39 11.08 5.15 10.12
CA GLY A 39 11.27 6.28 9.20
C GLY A 39 10.37 7.46 9.54
N GLU A 40 10.29 8.41 8.61
CA GLU A 40 9.39 9.56 8.73
C GLU A 40 7.97 9.18 8.28
N PRO A 41 6.92 9.69 8.96
CA PRO A 41 5.53 9.47 8.53
C PRO A 41 5.34 9.81 7.06
N LEU A 42 4.67 8.91 6.34
CA LEU A 42 4.54 8.98 4.88
C LEU A 42 3.12 8.63 4.46
N GLU A 43 2.61 9.35 3.47
CA GLU A 43 1.38 9.00 2.78
C GLU A 43 1.67 8.70 1.31
N ILE A 44 1.14 7.59 0.81
CA ILE A 44 1.35 7.12 -0.55
C ILE A 44 0.08 6.48 -1.10
N GLY A 45 -0.18 6.68 -2.39
CA GLY A 45 -1.29 6.06 -3.10
C GLY A 45 -0.84 4.90 -3.96
N PHE A 46 -1.59 3.80 -3.96
CA PHE A 46 -1.40 2.68 -4.88
C PHE A 46 -2.70 2.29 -5.59
N ASN A 47 -2.56 1.66 -6.76
CA ASN A 47 -3.67 0.93 -7.36
C ASN A 47 -3.94 -0.31 -6.49
N PRO A 48 -5.16 -0.51 -5.97
CA PRO A 48 -5.48 -1.65 -5.10
C PRO A 48 -5.26 -3.01 -5.78
N GLU A 49 -5.47 -3.13 -7.09
CA GLU A 49 -5.26 -4.39 -7.82
C GLU A 49 -3.79 -4.77 -7.83
N PHE A 50 -2.90 -3.84 -8.16
CA PHE A 50 -1.46 -4.12 -8.20
C PHE A 50 -0.88 -4.39 -6.82
N LEU A 51 -1.39 -3.72 -5.78
CA LEU A 51 -0.96 -4.03 -4.41
C LEU A 51 -1.39 -5.44 -4.01
N ARG A 52 -2.66 -5.81 -4.28
CA ARG A 52 -3.16 -7.16 -3.99
C ARG A 52 -2.39 -8.22 -4.76
N GLU A 53 -2.16 -8.03 -6.05
CA GLU A 53 -1.37 -8.96 -6.88
C GLU A 53 0.05 -9.15 -6.32
N GLY A 54 0.70 -8.07 -5.89
CA GLY A 54 2.02 -8.13 -5.27
C GLY A 54 2.03 -8.89 -3.94
N LEU A 55 0.99 -8.72 -3.11
CA LEU A 55 0.83 -9.43 -1.84
C LEU A 55 0.51 -10.92 -2.05
N GLU A 56 -0.43 -11.26 -2.95
CA GLU A 56 -0.81 -12.65 -3.27
C GLU A 56 0.31 -13.44 -3.95
N SER A 57 1.32 -12.75 -4.48
CA SER A 57 2.51 -13.38 -5.08
C SER A 57 3.58 -13.77 -4.05
N VAL A 58 3.43 -13.37 -2.79
CA VAL A 58 4.36 -13.72 -1.70
C VAL A 58 3.85 -14.98 -1.02
N ASP A 59 4.61 -16.07 -1.09
CA ASP A 59 4.35 -17.32 -0.37
C ASP A 59 5.08 -17.31 0.98
N ALA A 60 4.77 -16.32 1.83
CA ALA A 60 5.36 -16.15 3.15
C ALA A 60 4.37 -15.47 4.11
N ASP A 61 4.55 -15.67 5.42
CA ASP A 61 3.67 -15.09 6.44
C ASP A 61 3.84 -13.58 6.59
N GLU A 62 5.01 -13.05 6.25
CA GLU A 62 5.36 -11.63 6.37
C GLU A 62 5.95 -11.07 5.07
N VAL A 63 5.65 -9.79 4.80
CA VAL A 63 6.22 -9.04 3.68
C VAL A 63 6.60 -7.63 4.14
N ALA A 64 7.79 -7.18 3.74
CA ALA A 64 8.25 -5.84 3.99
C ALA A 64 7.89 -4.92 2.82
N LEU A 65 7.20 -3.81 3.12
CA LEU A 65 7.01 -2.72 2.17
C LEU A 65 8.08 -1.65 2.40
N ARG A 66 9.01 -1.50 1.46
CA ARG A 66 10.08 -0.50 1.50
C ARG A 66 9.71 0.71 0.65
N LEU A 67 9.71 1.89 1.26
CA LEU A 67 9.33 3.16 0.64
C LEU A 67 10.44 4.21 0.79
N ILE A 68 10.54 5.10 -0.20
CA ILE A 68 11.50 6.22 -0.20
C ILE A 68 10.78 7.57 -0.09
N SER A 69 9.72 7.76 -0.89
CA SER A 69 8.86 8.95 -0.86
C SER A 69 7.55 8.65 -1.58
N SER A 70 6.57 9.53 -1.46
CA SER A 70 5.19 9.35 -1.97
C SER A 70 5.08 9.23 -3.49
N LEU A 71 6.13 9.61 -4.23
CA LEU A 71 6.16 9.60 -5.70
C LEU A 71 7.22 8.65 -6.28
N ARG A 72 7.94 7.91 -5.43
CA ARG A 72 8.94 6.92 -5.86
C ARG A 72 8.33 5.52 -5.78
N PRO A 73 8.79 4.56 -6.62
CA PRO A 73 8.32 3.18 -6.54
C PRO A 73 8.48 2.61 -5.13
N GLY A 74 7.48 1.86 -4.69
CA GLY A 74 7.57 1.00 -3.52
C GLY A 74 8.10 -0.38 -3.90
N LEU A 75 8.72 -1.06 -2.94
CA LEU A 75 9.16 -2.45 -3.10
C LEU A 75 8.52 -3.32 -2.02
N LEU A 76 7.71 -4.28 -2.44
CA LEU A 76 7.34 -5.42 -1.60
C LEU A 76 8.46 -6.45 -1.66
N HIS A 77 8.91 -6.91 -0.51
CA HIS A 77 10.04 -7.83 -0.39
C HIS A 77 9.79 -8.86 0.70
N SER A 78 10.09 -10.13 0.39
CA SER A 78 10.21 -11.21 1.37
C SER A 78 11.63 -11.74 1.32
N ASP A 79 12.32 -11.70 2.46
CA ASP A 79 13.66 -12.28 2.61
C ASP A 79 13.61 -13.82 2.61
N GLU A 80 12.50 -14.42 3.08
CA GLU A 80 12.30 -15.87 3.13
C GLU A 80 12.25 -16.48 1.72
N GLU A 81 11.45 -15.89 0.83
CA GLU A 81 11.24 -16.38 -0.53
C GLU A 81 12.20 -15.74 -1.56
N ASN A 82 13.11 -14.86 -1.11
CA ASN A 82 13.95 -14.02 -1.98
C ASN A 82 13.12 -13.35 -3.11
N PHE A 83 11.94 -12.87 -2.74
CA PHE A 83 10.96 -12.31 -3.67
C PHE A 83 11.01 -10.79 -3.68
N SER A 84 10.77 -10.18 -4.84
CA SER A 84 10.73 -8.72 -5.00
C SER A 84 9.67 -8.31 -6.00
N TYR A 85 8.75 -7.44 -5.57
CA TYR A 85 7.72 -6.85 -6.41
C TYR A 85 7.76 -5.33 -6.33
N LEU A 86 7.94 -4.69 -7.48
CA LEU A 86 8.02 -3.23 -7.58
C LEU A 86 6.65 -2.67 -7.97
N ILE A 87 6.14 -1.75 -7.15
CA ILE A 87 4.84 -1.11 -7.36
C ILE A 87 5.00 0.40 -7.58
N MET A 88 4.35 0.91 -8.62
CA MET A 88 4.36 2.33 -8.94
C MET A 88 3.29 3.08 -8.13
N PRO A 89 3.62 4.21 -7.48
CA PRO A 89 2.62 5.02 -6.81
C PRO A 89 1.72 5.73 -7.81
N ILE A 90 0.52 6.05 -7.35
CA ILE A 90 -0.40 6.93 -8.03
C ILE A 90 -0.50 8.25 -7.29
N ARG A 91 -0.73 9.34 -8.03
CA ARG A 91 -0.97 10.65 -7.42
C ARG A 91 -2.34 10.61 -6.75
N LEU A 92 -2.36 10.84 -5.45
CA LEU A 92 -3.58 11.06 -4.70
C LEU A 92 -4.17 12.42 -5.12
N ALA A 93 -5.48 12.46 -5.35
CA ALA A 93 -6.19 13.73 -5.40
C ALA A 93 -6.22 14.30 -3.98
N GLY A 94 -5.87 15.59 -3.86
CA GLY A 94 -5.98 16.35 -2.62
C GLY A 94 -7.42 16.68 -2.29
#